data_AF-A0A4S0R7M5-F1
#
_entry.id   AF-A0A4S0R7M5-F1
#
_cell.length_a   1.000
_cell.length_b   1.000
_cell.length_c   1.000
_cell.angle_alpha   90.00
_cell.angle_beta   90.00
_cell.angle_gamma   90.00
#
_symmetry.space_group_name_H-M   'P 1'
#
loop_
_entity.id
_entity.type
_entity.pdbx_description
1 polymer ?
#
loop_
_entity_poly.entity_id
_entity_poly.type
_entity_poly.pdbx_seq_one_letter_code
_entity_poly.pdbx_strand_id
1 'polypeptide(L)'
;IGAGISCAVVIDGTVHHGASGAAGKMGHSIYNPNGPQCECGRRGCLQTFFSEPALVRRWREAKGLPGEASRHDMFEAAQAGDETAVEILREAGEGIGRFLGGFCNIIDPEVIVGGGEAVSFGD
;
A
#
# COMPACT_ATOMS: atom_id res chain seq x y z
N ILE A 1 0.85 -6.11 0.68
CA ILE A 1 1.42 -4.74 0.67
C ILE A 1 2.92 -4.89 0.86
N GLY A 2 3.69 -4.62 -0.19
CA GLY A 2 5.13 -4.85 -0.24
C GLY A 2 5.76 -3.96 -1.31
N ALA A 3 6.55 -4.54 -2.21
CA ALA A 3 7.09 -3.82 -3.38
C ALA A 3 5.99 -3.09 -4.20
N GLY A 4 4.78 -3.64 -4.23
CA GLY A 4 3.57 -3.01 -4.75
C GLY A 4 2.35 -3.25 -3.86
N ILE A 5 1.17 -2.92 -4.38
CA ILE A 5 -0.12 -3.19 -3.72
C ILE A 5 -0.98 -4.03 -4.67
N SER A 6 -1.42 -5.18 -4.18
CA SER A 6 -2.34 -6.07 -4.87
C SER A 6 -3.29 -6.69 -3.87
N CYS A 7 -4.36 -7.26 -4.39
CA CYS A 7 -5.27 -8.12 -3.63
C CYS A 7 -5.57 -9.37 -4.46
N ALA A 8 -6.07 -10.41 -3.78
CA ALA A 8 -6.71 -11.55 -4.42
C ALA A 8 -8.11 -11.66 -3.82
N VAL A 9 -9.08 -12.07 -4.63
CA VAL A 9 -10.43 -12.37 -4.18
C VAL A 9 -10.61 -13.88 -4.24
N VAL A 10 -11.12 -14.48 -3.18
CA VAL A 10 -11.45 -15.91 -3.12
C VAL A 10 -12.97 -16.04 -3.10
N ILE A 11 -13.52 -16.79 -4.04
CA ILE A 11 -14.96 -17.06 -4.18
C ILE A 11 -15.11 -18.58 -4.22
N ASP A 12 -15.96 -19.14 -3.37
CA ASP A 12 -16.20 -20.58 -3.26
C ASP A 12 -14.91 -21.42 -3.11
N GLY A 13 -13.97 -20.92 -2.30
CA GLY A 13 -12.68 -21.57 -2.05
C GLY A 13 -11.67 -21.47 -3.19
N THR A 14 -11.98 -20.74 -4.27
CA THR A 14 -11.11 -20.61 -5.44
C THR A 14 -10.68 -19.16 -5.67
N VAL A 15 -9.45 -18.96 -6.14
CA VAL A 15 -8.94 -17.62 -6.47
C VAL A 15 -9.63 -17.12 -7.74
N HIS A 16 -10.28 -15.97 -7.64
CA HIS A 16 -10.87 -15.29 -8.78
C HIS A 16 -9.79 -14.58 -9.60
N HIS A 17 -9.46 -15.13 -10.76
CA HIS A 17 -8.44 -14.62 -11.66
C HIS A 17 -8.95 -13.52 -12.63
N GLY A 18 -10.27 -13.40 -12.82
CA GLY A 18 -10.87 -12.54 -13.85
C GLY A 18 -10.68 -13.07 -15.27
N ALA A 19 -11.26 -12.39 -16.26
CA ALA A 19 -11.33 -12.87 -17.65
C ALA A 19 -9.96 -13.12 -18.32
N SER A 20 -8.92 -12.39 -17.91
CA SER A 20 -7.57 -12.48 -18.47
C SER A 20 -6.49 -12.83 -17.45
N GLY A 21 -6.88 -13.25 -16.24
CA GLY A 21 -5.92 -13.49 -15.16
C GLY A 21 -5.39 -12.23 -14.46
N ALA A 22 -5.94 -11.06 -14.77
CA ALA A 22 -5.47 -9.76 -14.27
C ALA A 22 -6.30 -9.17 -13.12
N ALA A 23 -7.20 -9.95 -12.51
CA ALA A 23 -7.93 -9.48 -11.32
C ALA A 23 -6.96 -9.13 -10.17
N GLY A 24 -7.40 -8.26 -9.25
CA GLY A 24 -6.64 -7.98 -8.03
C GLY A 24 -5.59 -6.87 -8.13
N LYS A 25 -5.57 -6.09 -9.21
CA LYS A 25 -4.64 -4.97 -9.45
C LYS A 25 -4.99 -3.69 -8.67
N MET A 26 -5.39 -3.83 -7.40
CA MET A 26 -5.85 -2.73 -6.54
C MET A 26 -4.83 -1.58 -6.42
N GLY A 27 -3.54 -1.88 -6.40
CA GLY A 27 -2.49 -0.85 -6.31
C GLY A 27 -2.46 0.14 -7.48
N HIS A 28 -3.09 -0.20 -8.62
CA HIS A 28 -3.19 0.72 -9.75
C HIS A 28 -4.51 1.53 -9.79
N SER A 29 -5.33 1.44 -8.75
CA SER A 29 -6.47 2.34 -8.58
C SER A 29 -6.00 3.77 -8.32
N ILE A 30 -6.69 4.77 -8.87
CA ILE A 30 -6.27 6.18 -8.76
C ILE A 30 -6.63 6.72 -7.38
N TYR A 31 -5.62 6.97 -6.54
CA TYR A 31 -5.77 7.62 -5.24
C TYR A 31 -5.78 9.15 -5.38
N ASN A 32 -4.82 9.70 -6.11
CA ASN A 32 -4.74 11.13 -6.40
C ASN A 32 -4.27 11.34 -7.84
N PRO A 33 -5.11 11.88 -8.75
CA PRO A 33 -4.78 12.01 -10.17
C PRO A 33 -3.56 12.92 -10.44
N ASN A 34 -3.20 13.79 -9.49
CA ASN A 34 -2.02 14.65 -9.58
C ASN A 34 -0.77 14.01 -8.95
N GLY A 35 -0.86 12.75 -8.51
CA GLY A 35 0.20 11.99 -7.83
C GLY A 35 1.41 11.60 -8.68
N PRO A 36 2.33 10.75 -8.18
CA PRO A 36 3.49 10.30 -8.96
C PRO A 36 3.12 9.45 -10.18
N GLN A 37 4.02 9.36 -11.16
CA GLN A 37 3.88 8.41 -12.28
C GLN A 37 4.04 6.97 -11.78
N CYS A 38 3.17 6.08 -12.26
CA CYS A 38 3.20 4.66 -11.97
C CYS A 38 3.82 3.90 -13.15
N GLU A 39 4.47 2.77 -12.85
CA GLU A 39 4.99 1.84 -13.85
C GLU A 39 3.93 1.35 -14.85
N CYS A 40 2.64 1.36 -14.49
CA CYS A 40 1.55 0.97 -15.40
C CYS A 40 1.21 2.05 -16.44
N GLY A 41 1.95 3.16 -16.48
CA GLY A 41 1.78 4.28 -17.41
C GLY A 41 0.83 5.38 -16.92
N ARG A 42 0.01 5.12 -15.89
CA ARG A 42 -0.92 6.10 -15.30
C ARG A 42 -0.24 6.96 -14.23
N ARG A 43 -0.90 8.05 -13.84
CA ARG A 43 -0.51 8.90 -12.71
C ARG A 43 -1.40 8.63 -11.50
N GLY A 44 -0.82 8.62 -10.31
CA GLY A 44 -1.62 8.66 -9.09
C GLY A 44 -2.14 7.33 -8.58
N CYS A 45 -1.56 6.22 -9.03
CA CYS A 45 -1.90 4.88 -8.55
C CYS A 45 -1.63 4.76 -7.05
N LEU A 46 -2.51 4.09 -6.31
CA LEU A 46 -2.42 3.86 -4.86
C LEU A 46 -1.03 3.39 -4.42
N GLN A 47 -0.43 2.46 -5.17
CA GLN A 47 0.87 1.89 -4.84
C GLN A 47 2.02 2.90 -4.92
N THR A 48 1.90 3.98 -5.70
CA THR A 48 3.00 4.97 -5.77
C THR A 48 3.12 5.81 -4.50
N PHE A 49 2.11 5.74 -3.64
CA PHE A 49 2.06 6.41 -2.33
C PHE A 49 2.31 5.46 -1.16
N PHE A 50 1.82 4.22 -1.24
CA PHE A 50 1.70 3.35 -0.06
C PHE A 50 2.29 1.94 -0.23
N SER A 51 3.02 1.66 -1.32
CA SER A 51 3.90 0.49 -1.34
C SER A 51 5.06 0.69 -0.37
N GLU A 52 5.71 -0.39 0.08
CA GLU A 52 6.86 -0.29 0.99
C GLU A 52 7.96 0.65 0.45
N PRO A 53 8.42 0.53 -0.81
CA PRO A 53 9.38 1.50 -1.36
C PRO A 53 8.86 2.93 -1.37
N ALA A 54 7.55 3.13 -1.56
CA ALA A 54 6.94 4.46 -1.53
C ALA A 54 6.90 5.04 -0.11
N LEU A 55 6.56 4.24 0.89
CA LEU A 55 6.56 4.66 2.30
C LEU A 55 7.98 5.07 2.74
N VAL A 56 8.96 4.21 2.48
CA VAL A 56 10.37 4.46 2.82
C VAL A 56 10.89 5.69 2.09
N ARG A 57 10.61 5.83 0.79
CA ARG A 57 11.00 7.03 0.01
C ARG A 57 10.39 8.30 0.60
N ARG A 58 9.09 8.31 0.89
CA ARG A 58 8.39 9.47 1.45
C ARG A 58 8.94 9.86 2.81
N TRP A 59 9.25 8.88 3.66
CA TRP A 59 9.86 9.14 4.96
C TRP A 59 11.25 9.75 4.81
N ARG A 60 12.09 9.21 3.93
CA ARG A 60 13.41 9.79 3.60
C ARG A 60 13.31 11.23 3.12
N GLU A 61 12.45 11.48 2.14
CA GLU A 61 12.24 12.80 1.55
C GLU A 61 11.77 13.82 2.61
N ALA A 62 10.82 13.42 3.46
CA ALA A 62 10.30 14.28 4.53
C ALA A 62 11.34 14.61 5.61
N LYS A 63 12.22 13.66 5.93
CA LYS A 63 13.26 13.81 6.97
C LYS A 63 14.60 14.35 6.43
N GLY A 64 14.75 14.50 5.11
CA GLY A 64 16.02 14.86 4.47
C GLY A 64 17.12 13.80 4.66
N LEU A 65 16.75 12.53 4.77
CA LEU A 65 17.69 11.43 5.02
C LEU A 65 18.49 11.07 3.76
N PRO A 66 19.71 10.54 3.93
CA PRO A 66 20.49 10.02 2.80
C PRO A 66 19.74 8.88 2.08
N GLY A 67 20.06 8.67 0.81
CA GLY A 67 19.39 7.68 -0.06
C GLY A 67 19.53 6.22 0.36
N GLU A 68 20.24 5.94 1.45
CA GLU A 68 20.55 4.60 1.94
C GLU A 68 19.59 4.11 3.05
N ALA A 69 18.79 4.99 3.67
CA ALA A 69 17.97 4.64 4.84
C ALA A 69 16.89 3.59 4.53
N SER A 70 17.11 2.35 4.91
CA SER A 70 16.34 1.17 4.53
C SER A 70 14.92 1.08 5.12
N ARG A 71 14.19 0.03 4.73
CA ARG A 71 12.94 -0.40 5.38
C ARG A 71 13.12 -0.61 6.88
N HIS A 72 14.24 -1.21 7.28
CA HIS A 72 14.57 -1.47 8.68
C HIS A 72 14.70 -0.14 9.44
N ASP A 73 15.35 0.86 8.86
CA ASP A 73 15.54 2.15 9.51
C ASP A 73 14.19 2.87 9.73
N MET A 74 13.28 2.80 8.75
CA MET A 74 11.92 3.33 8.91
C MET A 74 11.14 2.56 9.98
N PHE A 75 11.29 1.24 10.06
CA PHE A 75 10.62 0.40 11.05
C PHE A 75 11.06 0.77 12.47
N GLU A 76 12.37 0.84 12.71
CA GLU A 76 12.92 1.26 14.01
C GLU A 76 12.48 2.68 14.38
N ALA A 77 12.45 3.59 13.39
CA ALA A 77 11.97 4.95 13.61
C ALA A 77 10.48 4.97 14.02
N ALA A 78 9.63 4.18 13.36
CA ALA A 78 8.22 4.07 13.71
C ALA A 78 8.03 3.50 15.13
N GLN A 79 8.75 2.43 15.49
CA GLN A 79 8.69 1.85 16.84
C GLN A 79 9.23 2.79 17.91
N ALA A 80 10.19 3.65 17.57
CA ALA A 80 10.69 4.70 18.45
C ALA A 80 9.74 5.93 18.54
N GLY A 81 8.62 5.94 17.81
CA GLY A 81 7.66 7.03 17.82
C GLY A 81 8.04 8.24 16.96
N ASP A 82 8.87 8.08 15.93
CA ASP A 82 9.14 9.14 14.95
C ASP A 82 7.83 9.62 14.32
N GLU A 83 7.43 10.86 14.64
CA GLU A 83 6.14 11.42 14.24
C GLU A 83 5.92 11.40 12.72
N THR A 84 6.98 11.58 11.94
CA THR A 84 6.90 11.55 10.47
C THR A 84 6.64 10.15 9.94
N ALA A 85 7.33 9.12 10.46
CA ALA A 85 7.10 7.73 10.12
C ALA A 85 5.66 7.31 10.50
N VAL A 86 5.24 7.62 11.72
CA VAL A 86 3.89 7.31 12.22
C VAL A 86 2.81 7.98 11.36
N GLU A 87 2.98 9.25 11.01
CA GLU A 87 2.02 9.98 10.18
C GLU A 87 1.92 9.39 8.77
N ILE A 88 3.04 9.03 8.15
CA ILE A 88 3.06 8.37 6.84
C ILE A 88 2.36 7.01 6.89
N LEU A 89 2.55 6.24 7.96
CA LEU A 89 1.88 4.95 8.16
C LEU A 89 0.37 5.13 8.40
N ARG A 90 -0.03 6.16 9.15
CA ARG A 90 -1.43 6.54 9.36
C ARG A 90 -2.10 6.89 8.04
N GLU A 91 -1.47 7.75 7.23
CA GLU A 91 -1.97 8.08 5.89
C GLU A 91 -2.08 6.83 5.00
N ALA A 92 -1.14 5.90 5.10
CA ALA A 92 -1.19 4.64 4.36
C ALA A 92 -2.37 3.78 4.77
N GLY A 93 -2.63 3.66 6.08
CA GLY A 93 -3.80 2.97 6.61
C GLY A 93 -5.11 3.58 6.12
N GLU A 94 -5.25 4.91 6.16
CA GLU A 94 -6.43 5.61 5.67
C GLU A 94 -6.62 5.49 4.15
N GLY A 95 -5.53 5.69 3.40
CA GLY A 95 -5.53 5.61 1.95
C GLY A 95 -5.89 4.22 1.46
N ILE A 96 -5.26 3.17 2.00
CA ILE A 96 -5.56 1.78 1.66
C ILE A 96 -6.97 1.40 2.15
N GLY A 97 -7.33 1.80 3.38
CA GLY A 97 -8.64 1.55 3.98
C GLY A 97 -9.80 2.09 3.16
N ARG A 98 -9.65 3.27 2.54
CA ARG A 98 -10.66 3.83 1.63
C ARG A 98 -10.95 2.93 0.42
N PHE A 99 -9.92 2.32 -0.16
CA PHE A 99 -10.11 1.36 -1.26
C PHE A 99 -10.67 0.04 -0.76
N LEU A 100 -10.21 -0.46 0.39
CA LEU A 100 -10.76 -1.66 1.00
C LEU A 100 -12.25 -1.51 1.32
N GLY A 101 -12.71 -0.36 1.81
CA GLY A 101 -14.13 -0.10 2.04
C GLY A 101 -14.96 -0.18 0.76
N GLY A 102 -14.43 0.31 -0.37
CA GLY A 102 -15.05 0.14 -1.68
C GLY A 102 -15.08 -1.33 -2.12
N PHE A 103 -14.01 -2.08 -1.86
CA PHE A 103 -13.98 -3.53 -2.10
C PHE A 103 -15.00 -4.28 -1.25
N CYS A 104 -15.16 -3.94 0.03
CA CYS A 104 -16.20 -4.53 0.88
C CYS A 104 -17.60 -4.32 0.27
N ASN A 105 -17.90 -3.10 -0.18
CA ASN A 105 -19.21 -2.80 -0.76
C ASN A 105 -19.51 -3.56 -2.07
N ILE A 106 -18.48 -4.00 -2.80
CA ILE A 106 -18.62 -4.66 -4.11
C ILE A 106 -18.54 -6.18 -3.99
N ILE A 107 -17.63 -6.67 -3.14
CA ILE A 107 -17.27 -8.09 -3.02
C ILE A 107 -17.99 -8.76 -1.84
N ASP A 108 -18.34 -7.98 -0.81
CA ASP A 108 -18.93 -8.47 0.45
C ASP A 108 -18.16 -9.67 1.06
N PRO A 109 -16.85 -9.53 1.34
CA PRO A 109 -16.06 -10.64 1.85
C PRO A 109 -16.33 -10.87 3.34
N GLU A 110 -16.32 -12.14 3.76
CA GLU A 110 -16.37 -12.52 5.18
C GLU A 110 -15.12 -12.07 5.97
N VAL A 111 -13.97 -12.01 5.29
CA VAL A 111 -12.68 -11.68 5.91
C VAL A 111 -11.76 -10.95 4.94
N ILE A 112 -11.00 -10.00 5.47
CA ILE A 112 -9.85 -9.39 4.79
C ILE A 112 -8.59 -9.88 5.48
N VAL A 113 -7.68 -10.46 4.70
CA VAL A 113 -6.36 -10.89 5.18
C VAL A 113 -5.31 -9.93 4.67
N GLY A 114 -4.66 -9.21 5.58
CA GLY A 114 -3.50 -8.37 5.29
C GLY A 114 -2.21 -9.18 5.28
N GLY A 115 -1.33 -8.92 4.31
CA GLY A 115 -0.01 -9.54 4.26
C GLY A 115 0.98 -8.77 3.40
N GLY A 116 2.24 -9.18 3.43
CA GLY A 116 3.37 -8.53 2.76
C GLY A 116 4.26 -7.74 3.72
N GLU A 117 5.43 -7.33 3.23
CA GLU A 117 6.52 -6.76 4.03
C GLU A 117 6.10 -5.47 4.74
N ALA A 118 5.29 -4.63 4.10
CA ALA A 118 4.88 -3.36 4.70
C ALA A 118 3.90 -3.55 5.88
N VAL A 119 3.26 -4.71 6.01
CA VAL A 119 2.31 -4.96 7.10
C VAL A 119 3.02 -4.99 8.45
N SER A 120 4.30 -5.39 8.48
CA SER A 120 5.07 -5.45 9.73
C SER A 120 5.34 -4.07 10.34
N PHE A 121 5.04 -2.96 9.66
CA PHE A 121 5.12 -1.63 10.26
C PHE A 121 4.00 -1.35 11.29
N GLY A 122 2.98 -2.21 11.34
CA GLY A 122 1.87 -2.11 12.31
C GLY A 122 1.96 -3.10 13.47
N ASP A 123 3.06 -3.85 13.60
CA ASP A 123 3.32 -4.82 14.68
C ASP A 123 3.85 -4.13 15.95
#